data_AF-A0A3C0C7U8-F1
#
_entry.id   AF-A0A3C0C7U8-F1
#
_cell.length_a   1.000
_cell.length_b   1.000
_cell.length_c   1.000
_cell.angle_alpha   90.00
_cell.angle_beta   90.00
_cell.angle_gamma   90.00
#
_symmetry.space_group_name_H-M   'P 1'
#
loop_
_entity.id
_entity.type
_entity.pdbx_description
1 polymer ?
#
loop_
_entity_poly.entity_id
_entity_poly.type
_entity_poly.pdbx_seq_one_letter_code
_entity_poly.pdbx_strand_id
1 'polypeptide(L)' 'FMSDFVPKLTSDAGISSNIDKGMMEVAVFAPFVSLSAAAAGKGSSPLIIGAQNMHWEKSGAFTGEVSAPML' A
#
# COMPACT_ATOMS: atom_id res chain seq x y z
N PHE A 1 -13.21 -2.92 3.55
CA PHE A 1 -11.82 -3.39 3.75
C PHE A 1 -10.96 -2.30 4.35
N MET A 2 -10.51 -1.27 3.60
CA MET A 2 -9.61 -0.24 4.18
C MET A 2 -10.26 0.51 5.36
N SER A 3 -11.55 0.81 5.24
CA SER A 3 -12.42 1.35 6.30
C SER A 3 -12.40 0.54 7.60
N ASP A 4 -12.14 -0.77 7.51
CA ASP A 4 -12.21 -1.69 8.65
C ASP A 4 -10.82 -2.10 9.12
N PHE A 5 -9.85 -2.14 8.19
CA PHE A 5 -8.48 -2.54 8.44
C PHE A 5 -7.68 -1.43 9.11
N VAL A 6 -7.76 -0.19 8.59
CA VAL A 6 -6.98 0.94 9.12
C VAL A 6 -7.31 1.19 10.61
N PRO A 7 -8.58 1.23 11.05
CA PRO A 7 -8.89 1.41 12.47
C PRO A 7 -8.34 0.28 13.34
N LYS A 8 -8.37 -0.98 12.87
CA LYS A 8 -7.83 -2.12 13.62
C LYS A 8 -6.30 -2.01 13.77
N LEU A 9 -5.62 -1.57 12.71
CA LEU A 9 -4.18 -1.35 12.73
C LEU A 9 -3.79 -0.28 13.75
N THR A 10 -4.52 0.84 13.79
CA THR A 10 -4.17 1.97 14.66
C THR A 10 -4.65 1.79 16.10
N SER A 11 -5.69 0.99 16.34
CA SER A 11 -6.27 0.81 17.68
C SER A 11 -5.51 -0.19 18.55
N ASP A 12 -4.70 -1.06 17.96
CA ASP A 12 -3.85 -1.98 18.73
C ASP A 12 -2.60 -1.26 19.23
N ALA A 13 -2.50 -1.08 20.55
CA ALA A 13 -1.40 -0.35 21.17
C ALA A 13 -0.03 -1.03 20.95
N GLY A 14 0.00 -2.37 20.85
CA GLY A 14 1.22 -3.11 20.59
C GLY A 14 1.71 -2.87 19.17
N ILE A 15 0.80 -2.95 18.19
CA ILE A 15 1.13 -2.70 16.78
C ILE A 15 1.57 -1.26 16.58
N SER A 16 0.76 -0.28 17.00
CA SER A 16 1.07 1.15 16.83
C SER A 16 2.41 1.52 17.49
N SER A 17 2.69 1.04 18.71
CA SER A 17 3.97 1.33 19.39
C SER A 17 5.18 0.75 18.65
N ASN A 18 5.05 -0.42 18.04
CA ASN A 18 6.15 -1.03 17.27
C ASN A 18 6.39 -0.33 15.94
N ILE A 19 5.32 0.18 15.30
CA ILE A 19 5.43 1.02 14.10
C ILE A 19 6.15 2.33 14.42
N ASP A 20 5.74 3.03 15.48
CA ASP A 20 6.34 4.31 15.88
C ASP A 20 7.83 4.18 16.26
N LYS A 21 8.22 3.03 16.81
CA LYS A 21 9.62 2.71 17.14
C LYS A 21 10.44 2.24 15.93
N GLY A 22 9.83 2.12 14.75
CA GLY A 22 10.48 1.60 13.53
C GLY A 22 10.83 0.12 13.60
N MET A 23 10.24 -0.65 14.52
CA MET A 23 10.44 -2.09 14.64
C MET A 23 9.48 -2.90 13.77
N MET A 24 8.45 -2.26 13.22
CA MET A 24 7.45 -2.89 12.37
C MET A 24 7.03 -1.95 11.24
N GLU A 25 6.94 -2.49 10.03
CA GLU A 25 6.32 -1.85 8.89
C GLU A 25 5.16 -2.72 8.41
N VAL A 26 4.07 -2.08 7.99
CA VAL A 26 2.90 -2.79 7.47
C VAL A 26 2.58 -2.26 6.08
N ALA A 27 2.42 -3.18 5.13
CA ALA A 27 2.11 -2.87 3.75
C ALA A 27 0.91 -3.69 3.25
N VAL A 28 0.10 -3.08 2.38
CA VAL A 28 -0.96 -3.76 1.64
C VAL A 28 -0.68 -3.66 0.15
N PHE A 29 -0.67 -4.82 -0.52
CA PHE A 29 -0.45 -4.94 -1.96
C PHE A 29 -1.76 -5.28 -2.67
N ALA A 30 -2.48 -4.24 -3.09
CA ALA A 30 -3.76 -4.39 -3.78
C ALA A 30 -3.57 -4.68 -5.28
N PRO A 31 -4.56 -5.32 -5.95
CA PRO A 31 -4.59 -5.36 -7.41
C PRO A 31 -4.51 -3.95 -8.01
N PHE A 32 -3.83 -3.78 -9.16
CA PHE A 32 -3.58 -2.46 -9.75
C PHE A 32 -4.87 -1.64 -9.94
N VAL A 33 -5.94 -2.27 -10.41
CA VAL A 33 -7.26 -1.63 -10.60
C VAL A 33 -7.87 -1.06 -9.31
N SER A 34 -7.42 -1.55 -8.15
CA SER A 34 -7.86 -1.12 -6.82
C SER A 34 -6.81 -0.29 -6.08
N LEU A 35 -5.62 -0.08 -6.67
CA LEU A 35 -4.48 0.53 -5.98
C LEU A 35 -4.74 1.99 -5.59
N SER A 36 -5.35 2.77 -6.48
CA SER A 36 -5.74 4.16 -6.20
C SER A 36 -6.76 4.25 -5.05
N ALA A 37 -7.75 3.36 -5.03
CA ALA A 37 -8.72 3.29 -3.94
C ALA A 37 -8.08 2.86 -2.61
N ALA A 38 -7.12 1.94 -2.65
CA ALA A 38 -6.34 1.55 -1.47
C ALA A 38 -5.48 2.71 -0.95
N ALA A 39 -4.82 3.45 -1.84
CA ALA A 39 -4.03 4.64 -1.50
C ALA A 39 -4.88 5.72 -0.82
N ALA A 40 -6.05 6.04 -1.39
CA ALA A 40 -7.01 6.96 -0.78
C ALA A 40 -7.54 6.44 0.56
N GLY A 41 -7.86 5.14 0.63
CA GLY A 41 -8.41 4.50 1.82
C GLY A 41 -7.44 4.40 3.00
N LYS A 42 -6.13 4.52 2.78
CA LYS A 42 -5.14 4.53 3.87
C LYS A 42 -5.20 5.82 4.70
N GLY A 43 -5.65 6.94 4.11
CA GLY A 43 -5.63 8.26 4.75
C GLY A 43 -4.24 8.64 5.26
N SER A 44 -4.17 9.16 6.48
CA SER A 44 -2.92 9.54 7.17
C SER A 44 -2.25 8.39 7.94
N SER A 45 -2.72 7.15 7.76
CA SER A 45 -2.14 5.98 8.43
C SER A 45 -0.70 5.73 7.97
N PRO A 46 0.16 5.19 8.87
CA PRO A 46 1.50 4.72 8.50
C PRO A 46 1.50 3.52 7.56
N LEU A 47 0.33 2.97 7.21
CA LEU A 47 0.18 1.88 6.24
C LEU A 47 0.82 2.23 4.88
N ILE A 48 1.69 1.36 4.41
CA ILE A 48 2.32 1.42 3.09
C ILE A 48 1.37 0.77 2.07
N ILE A 49 1.27 1.38 0.88
CA ILE A 49 0.48 0.85 -0.23
C ILE A 49 1.44 0.54 -1.37
N GLY A 50 1.37 -0.68 -1.88
CA GLY A 50 2.23 -1.14 -2.97
C GLY A 50 1.44 -1.90 -4.04
N ALA A 51 2.06 -2.09 -5.19
CA ALA A 51 1.53 -2.94 -6.27
C ALA A 51 2.07 -4.36 -6.19
N GLN A 52 1.29 -5.31 -6.69
CA GLN A 52 1.66 -6.73 -6.67
C GLN A 52 2.73 -7.09 -7.71
N ASN A 53 2.81 -6.35 -8.80
CA ASN A 53 3.78 -6.54 -9.87
C ASN A 53 4.16 -5.20 -10.51
N MET A 54 5.32 -5.16 -11.18
CA MET A 54 5.80 -4.02 -11.94
C MET A 54 6.74 -4.49 -13.05
N HIS A 55 6.56 -3.95 -14.25
CA HIS A 55 7.45 -4.17 -15.38
C HIS A 55 8.70 -3.28 -15.29
N TRP A 56 9.87 -3.86 -15.53
CA TRP A 56 11.18 -3.22 -15.25
C TRP A 56 11.47 -2.00 -16.12
N GLU A 57 10.90 -1.90 -17.33
CA GLU A 57 11.05 -0.71 -18.16
C GLU A 57 10.16 0.44 -17.70
N LYS A 58 10.69 1.67 -17.77
CA LYS A 58 9.99 2.87 -17.33
C LYS A 58 8.74 3.16 -18.17
N SER A 59 8.78 2.85 -19.46
CA SER A 59 7.67 2.96 -20.43
C SER A 59 8.04 2.24 -21.73
N GLY A 60 7.05 1.81 -22.52
CA GLY A 60 7.27 1.18 -23.83
C GLY A 60 6.05 0.45 -24.36
N ALA A 61 6.24 -0.34 -25.42
CA ALA A 61 5.18 -1.11 -26.08
C ALA A 61 4.87 -2.43 -25.34
N PHE A 62 4.53 -2.33 -24.05
CA PHE A 62 4.25 -3.45 -23.16
C PHE A 62 2.76 -3.46 -22.78
N THR A 63 1.90 -3.87 -23.71
CA THR A 63 0.45 -3.81 -23.52
C THR A 63 0.01 -4.64 -22.31
N GLY A 64 -0.66 -3.98 -21.37
CA GLY A 64 -1.18 -4.60 -20.14
C GLY A 64 -0.24 -4.52 -18.94
N GLU A 65 1.01 -4.11 -19.14
CA GLU A 65 1.98 -3.96 -18.05
C GLU A 65 1.87 -2.59 -17.34
N VAL A 66 2.35 -2.54 -16.11
CA VAL A 66 2.42 -1.35 -15.26
C VAL A 66 3.88 -1.09 -14.90
N SER A 67 4.39 0.12 -15.15
CA SER A 67 5.77 0.48 -14.83
C SER A 67 5.90 1.18 -13.48
N ALA A 68 7.12 1.23 -12.93
CA ALA A 68 7.38 1.90 -11.64
C ALA A 68 6.88 3.36 -11.58
N PRO A 69 7.04 4.20 -12.64
CA PRO A 69 6.52 5.57 -12.61
C PRO A 69 4.99 5.70 -12.56
N MET A 70 4.24 4.63 -12.85
CA MET A 70 2.78 4.63 -12.74
C MET A 70 2.28 4.34 -11.32
N LEU A 71 3.16 3.82 -10.46
CA LEU A 71 2.89 3.43 -9.08
C LEU A 71 3.26 4.56 -8.11
#